data_AF-A0A383D6K4-F1
#
_entry.id   AF-A0A383D6K4-F1
#
_cell.length_a   1.000
_cell.length_b   1.000
_cell.length_c   1.000
_cell.angle_alpha   90.00
_cell.angle_beta   90.00
_cell.angle_gamma   90.00
#
_symmetry.space_group_name_H-M   'P 1'
#
loop_
_entity.id
_entity.type
_entity.pdbx_description
1 polymer ?
#
loop_
_entity_poly.entity_id
_entity_poly.type
_entity_poly.pdbx_seq_one_letter_code
_entity_poly.pdbx_strand_id
1 'polypeptide(L)' 'MKYSIAFYCQSVPFDQSTIKLETSLGGSESALIMMARQLSQNGHDVSVYTKIPQQEDRINDDYGIRWMDVSELM' A
#
# COMPACT_ATOMS: atom_id res chain seq x y z
N MET A 1 5.09 10.62 18.32
CA MET A 1 4.36 11.60 17.49
C MET A 1 3.70 10.85 16.36
N LYS A 2 2.40 11.05 16.13
CA LYS A 2 1.66 10.39 15.04
C LYS A 2 1.74 11.28 13.79
N TYR A 3 1.91 10.65 12.63
CA TYR A 3 2.01 11.34 11.34
C TYR A 3 1.07 10.69 10.33
N SER A 4 0.62 11.48 9.37
CA SER A 4 -0.05 10.98 8.16
C SER A 4 0.99 10.88 7.05
N ILE A 5 1.22 9.66 6.54
CA ILE A 5 2.27 9.35 5.58
C ILE A 5 1.63 8.77 4.33
N ALA A 6 1.94 9.36 3.18
CA ALA A 6 1.49 8.88 1.88
C ALA A 6 2.69 8.37 1.08
N PHE A 7 2.55 7.16 0.54
CA PHE A 7 3.43 6.64 -0.49
C PHE A 7 2.70 6.64 -1.83
N TYR A 8 3.46 6.91 -2.89
CA TYR A 8 2.99 6.75 -4.26
C TYR A 8 3.87 5.71 -4.94
N CYS A 9 3.23 4.72 -5.57
CA CYS A 9 3.90 3.67 -6.31
C CYS A 9 3.06 3.30 -7.53
N GLN A 10 3.36 3.86 -8.68
CA GLN A 10 2.74 3.48 -9.95
C GLN A 10 3.61 2.45 -10.68
N SER A 11 3.89 1.35 -9.99
CA SER A 11 4.66 0.22 -10.52
C SER A 11 3.72 -0.85 -11.12
N VAL A 12 4.08 -2.13 -11.03
CA VAL A 12 3.24 -3.29 -11.35
C VAL A 12 1.82 -3.15 -10.76
N PRO A 13 0.81 -3.79 -11.38
CA PRO A 13 -0.54 -3.81 -10.81
C PRO A 13 -0.49 -4.32 -9.36
N PHE A 14 -0.96 -3.50 -8.42
CA PHE A 14 -1.14 -3.92 -7.04
C PHE A 14 -2.57 -4.41 -6.91
N ASP A 15 -2.72 -5.73 -7.04
CA ASP A 15 -3.94 -6.43 -6.66
C ASP A 15 -3.83 -7.02 -5.25
N GLN A 16 -4.90 -7.65 -4.78
CA GLN A 16 -4.92 -8.32 -3.49
C GLN A 16 -3.78 -9.34 -3.30
N SER A 17 -3.44 -10.08 -4.35
CA SER A 17 -2.38 -11.10 -4.28
C SER A 17 -1.01 -10.48 -4.03
N THR A 18 -0.77 -9.31 -4.63
CA THR A 18 0.44 -8.51 -4.46
C THR A 18 0.55 -7.94 -3.04
N ILE A 19 -0.56 -7.42 -2.50
CA ILE A 19 -0.63 -6.92 -1.12
C ILE A 19 -0.40 -8.07 -0.12
N LYS A 20 -0.94 -9.26 -0.40
CA LYS A 20 -0.76 -10.47 0.41
C LYS A 20 0.60 -11.16 0.23
N LEU A 21 1.47 -10.62 -0.63
CA LEU A 21 2.79 -11.19 -0.95
C LEU A 21 2.70 -12.60 -1.58
N GLU A 22 1.60 -12.88 -2.28
CA GLU A 22 1.37 -14.14 -3.00
C GLU A 22 1.99 -14.14 -4.40
N THR A 23 2.46 -12.98 -4.87
CA THR A 23 3.13 -12.80 -6.16
C THR A 23 4.59 -12.42 -6.00
N SER A 24 5.39 -12.64 -7.04
CA SER A 24 6.77 -12.18 -7.08
C SER A 24 6.80 -10.65 -7.24
N LEU A 25 7.41 -9.99 -6.27
CA LEU A 25 7.56 -8.54 -6.21
C LEU A 25 9.00 -8.13 -6.56
N GLY A 26 9.15 -6.93 -7.12
CA GLY A 26 10.44 -6.26 -7.19
C GLY A 26 10.93 -5.83 -5.82
N GLY A 27 12.21 -5.48 -5.72
CA GLY A 27 12.83 -5.06 -4.46
C GLY A 27 12.22 -3.77 -3.90
N SER A 28 11.86 -2.82 -4.77
CA SER A 28 11.22 -1.56 -4.40
C SER A 28 9.82 -1.76 -3.80
N GLU A 29 9.01 -2.63 -4.41
CA GLU A 29 7.64 -2.92 -3.99
C GLU A 29 7.64 -3.68 -2.67
N SER A 30 8.53 -4.67 -2.54
CA SER A 30 8.72 -5.40 -1.30
C SER A 30 9.12 -4.47 -0.15
N ALA A 31 10.08 -3.57 -0.39
CA ALA A 31 10.51 -2.59 0.60
C ALA A 31 9.39 -1.63 1.00
N LEU A 32 8.60 -1.16 0.02
CA LEU A 32 7.45 -0.29 0.26
C LEU A 32 6.42 -0.95 1.18
N ILE A 33 5.99 -2.18 0.86
CA ILE A 33 4.98 -2.90 1.64
C ILE A 33 5.47 -3.08 3.08
N MET A 34 6.70 -3.57 3.27
CA MET A 34 7.24 -3.82 4.60
C MET A 34 7.40 -2.52 5.41
N MET A 35 7.88 -1.46 4.77
CA MET A 35 8.02 -0.15 5.42
C MET A 35 6.67 0.45 5.81
N ALA A 36 5.69 0.41 4.92
CA ALA A 36 4.34 0.91 5.19
C ALA A 36 3.70 0.16 6.37
N ARG A 37 3.87 -1.18 6.43
CA ARG A 37 3.37 -2.00 7.55
C ARG A 37 4.03 -1.63 8.86
N GLN A 38 5.35 -1.50 8.87
CA GLN A 38 6.08 -1.14 10.09
C GLN A 38 5.72 0.27 10.58
N LEU A 39 5.53 1.23 9.67
CA LEU A 39 5.09 2.58 10.02
C LEU A 39 3.68 2.57 10.61
N SER A 40 2.76 1.81 10.02
CA SER A 40 1.40 1.67 10.56
C SER A 40 1.41 1.04 11.96
N GLN A 41 2.19 -0.03 12.18
CA GLN A 41 2.36 -0.66 13.49
C GLN A 41 2.99 0.27 14.53
N ASN A 42 3.83 1.22 14.11
CA ASN A 42 4.38 2.27 14.97
C ASN A 42 3.34 3.38 15.30
N GLY A 43 2.11 3.24 14.82
CA GLY A 43 0.98 4.12 15.10
C GLY A 43 0.80 5.28 14.13
N HIS A 44 1.45 5.25 12.95
CA HIS A 44 1.26 6.25 11.91
C HIS A 44 0.02 5.95 11.04
N ASP A 45 -0.62 6.99 10.49
CA ASP A 45 -1.67 6.80 9.50
C ASP A 45 -1.03 6.68 8.12
N VAL A 46 -0.98 5.46 7.57
CA VAL A 46 -0.29 5.19 6.31
C VAL A 46 -1.29 5.00 5.17
N SER A 47 -0.97 5.57 4.01
CA SER A 47 -1.74 5.43 2.79
C SER A 47 -0.81 5.16 1.61
N VAL A 48 -1.15 4.19 0.79
CA VAL A 48 -0.37 3.82 -0.39
C VAL A 48 -1.25 3.99 -1.61
N TYR A 49 -0.84 4.89 -2.50
CA TYR A 49 -1.49 5.13 -3.78
C TYR A 49 -0.77 4.32 -4.86
N THR A 50 -1.51 3.45 -5.52
CA THR A 50 -1.00 2.56 -6.56
C THR A 50 -2.05 2.31 -7.62
N LYS A 51 -1.71 1.66 -8.72
CA LYS A 51 -2.69 1.27 -9.73
C LYS A 51 -3.42 0.02 -9.24
N ILE A 52 -4.57 0.22 -8.60
CA ILE A 52 -5.41 -0.87 -8.10
C ILE A 52 -6.46 -1.18 -9.17
N PRO A 53 -6.52 -2.42 -9.70
CA PRO A 53 -7.41 -2.73 -10.81
C PRO A 53 -8.89 -2.67 -10.43
N GLN A 54 -9.27 -2.85 -9.16
CA GLN A 54 -10.66 -2.90 -8.71
C GLN A 54 -10.88 -2.15 -7.39
N GLN A 55 -12.03 -1.49 -7.25
CA GLN A 55 -12.39 -0.73 -6.04
C GLN A 55 -12.54 -1.63 -4.80
N GLU A 56 -12.84 -2.90 -5.01
CA GLU A 56 -12.97 -3.95 -3.99
C GLU A 56 -11.63 -4.29 -3.33
N ASP A 57 -10.52 -4.01 -4.02
CA ASP A 57 -9.16 -4.20 -3.53
C ASP A 57 -8.64 -2.99 -2.73
N ARG A 58 -9.48 -1.95 -2.57
CA ARG A 58 -9.24 -0.84 -1.61
C ARG A 58 -9.41 -1.38 -0.20
N ILE A 59 -8.33 -1.94 0.31
CA ILE A 59 -8.33 -2.70 1.54
C ILE A 59 -7.61 -1.89 2.61
N ASN A 60 -8.12 -1.95 3.85
CA ASN A 60 -7.24 -1.85 5.00
C ASN A 60 -6.64 -3.23 5.16
N ASP A 61 -5.34 -3.38 4.90
CA ASP A 61 -4.73 -4.69 5.14
C ASP A 61 -4.72 -4.98 6.65
N ASP A 62 -4.36 -6.20 7.05
CA ASP A 62 -4.31 -6.60 8.46
C ASP A 62 -3.37 -5.72 9.31
N TYR A 63 -2.57 -4.86 8.65
CA TYR A 63 -1.64 -3.92 9.25
C TYR A 63 -2.19 -2.48 9.28
N GLY A 64 -3.41 -2.23 8.81
CA GLY A 64 -4.06 -0.92 8.84
C GLY A 64 -3.61 0.05 7.75
N ILE A 65 -2.94 -0.43 6.69
CA ILE A 65 -2.56 0.41 5.55
C ILE A 65 -3.78 0.65 4.67
N ARG A 66 -4.05 1.92 4.34
CA ARG A 66 -5.06 2.30 3.35
C ARG A 66 -4.49 2.21 1.94
N TRP A 67 -4.92 1.21 1.17
CA TRP A 67 -4.60 1.09 -0.25
C TRP A 67 -5.60 1.87 -1.09
N MET A 68 -5.12 2.83 -1.87
CA MET A 68 -5.94 3.73 -2.70
C MET A 68 -5.52 3.68 -4.15
N ASP A 69 -6.47 3.93 -5.05
CA ASP A 69 -6.13 4.04 -6.46
C ASP A 69 -5.40 5.36 -6.72
N VAL A 70 -4.41 5.31 -7.61
CA VAL A 70 -3.61 6.47 -8.00
C VAL A 70 -4.44 7.61 -8.59
N SER A 71 -5.61 7.34 -9.18
CA SER A 71 -6.52 8.38 -9.65
C SER A 71 -7.07 9.28 -8.54
N GLU A 72 -7.02 8.85 -7.28
CA GLU A 72 -7.50 9.63 -6.13
C GLU A 72 -6.51 10.73 -5.69
N LEU A 73 -5.32 10.81 -6.29
CA LEU A 73 -4.35 11.88 -6.10
C LEU A 73 -4.58 13.11 -6.99
N MET A 74 -5.42 13.00 -8.02
CA MET A 74 -5.72 14.06 -9.01
C MET A 74 -7.09 14.67 -8.79
#